data_AF-A0A485L3H2-F1
#
_entry.id   AF-A0A485L3H2-F1
#
_cell.length_a   1.000
_cell.length_b   1.000
_cell.length_c   1.000
_cell.angle_alpha   90.00
_cell.angle_beta   90.00
_cell.angle_gamma   90.00
#
_symmetry.space_group_name_H-M   'P 1'
#
loop_
_entity.id
_entity.type
_entity.pdbx_description
1 polymer ?
#
loop_
_entity_poly.entity_id
_entity_poly.type
_entity_poly.pdbx_seq_one_letter_code
_entity_poly.pdbx_strand_id
1 'polypeptide(L)'
;MPEAATDGLTIGFITHFINVHGGKDAFQGLTTREVCWKYVVPYTAAMELSQVDHVRDHDSNGRTYVKPAAWFVSHAWDYAFLDVVDALDTFLSECQVEDLDRVAVWFCVFNNNQHEFSYGSHPFEYWFGRFHDALTSIANVVMVFSPWNHPTTHAHVVCV
;
A
#
# COMPACT_ATOMS: atom_id res chain seq x y z
N MET A 1 -11.99 14.31 -20.15
CA MET A 1 -10.82 14.77 -19.35
C MET A 1 -10.08 13.53 -18.95
N PRO A 2 -8.73 13.46 -19.02
CA PRO A 2 -8.05 12.31 -18.44
C PRO A 2 -8.43 12.28 -16.96
N GLU A 3 -9.00 11.15 -16.54
CA GLU A 3 -9.28 10.86 -15.14
C GLU A 3 -7.98 11.06 -14.36
N ALA A 4 -8.02 11.80 -13.26
CA ALA A 4 -6.80 12.10 -12.51
C ALA A 4 -6.15 10.77 -12.11
N ALA A 5 -4.91 10.55 -12.55
CA ALA A 5 -4.22 9.30 -12.26
C ALA A 5 -4.09 9.14 -10.74
N THR A 6 -4.49 7.98 -10.23
CA THR A 6 -4.41 7.70 -8.80
C THR A 6 -2.94 7.58 -8.41
N ASP A 7 -2.48 8.41 -7.47
CA ASP A 7 -1.11 8.35 -6.98
C ASP A 7 -0.86 7.10 -6.13
N GLY A 8 0.40 6.70 -6.03
CA GLY A 8 0.88 5.63 -5.17
C GLY A 8 2.26 5.96 -4.61
N LEU A 9 2.82 5.00 -3.87
CA LEU A 9 4.17 5.12 -3.32
C LEU A 9 5.13 4.20 -4.08
N THR A 10 6.34 4.69 -4.32
CA THR A 10 7.40 3.89 -4.92
C THR A 10 7.86 2.78 -3.97
N ILE A 11 8.42 1.71 -4.52
CA ILE A 11 9.05 0.67 -3.70
C ILE A 11 10.19 1.26 -2.88
N GLY A 12 10.95 2.21 -3.45
CA GLY A 12 11.98 2.95 -2.72
C GLY A 12 11.45 3.64 -1.45
N PHE A 13 10.24 4.21 -1.50
CA PHE A 13 9.59 4.72 -0.29
C PHE A 13 9.27 3.61 0.72
N ILE A 14 8.71 2.49 0.27
CA ILE A 14 8.36 1.37 1.17
C ILE A 14 9.61 0.82 1.86
N THR A 15 10.71 0.67 1.13
CA THR A 15 12.01 0.28 1.68
C THR A 15 12.54 1.34 2.65
N HIS A 16 12.45 2.63 2.31
CA HIS A 16 12.84 3.72 3.19
C HIS A 16 12.02 3.70 4.49
N PHE A 17 10.71 3.54 4.39
CA PHE A 17 9.78 3.44 5.51
C PHE A 17 10.14 2.31 6.47
N ILE A 18 10.50 1.13 5.94
CA ILE A 18 10.99 0.01 6.75
C ILE A 18 12.29 0.40 7.47
N ASN A 19 13.24 0.98 6.75
CA ASN A 19 14.56 1.33 7.29
C ASN A 19 14.49 2.37 8.42
N VAL A 20 13.68 3.43 8.26
CA VAL A 20 13.56 4.48 9.29
C VAL A 20 12.83 4.01 10.55
N HIS A 21 12.02 2.95 10.46
CA HIS A 21 11.30 2.35 11.59
C HIS A 21 12.01 1.15 12.21
N GLY A 22 13.32 0.99 11.96
CA GLY A 22 14.15 -0.06 12.59
C GLY A 22 14.51 -1.24 11.68
N GLY A 23 14.29 -1.12 10.37
CA GLY A 23 14.67 -2.13 9.39
C GLY A 23 13.76 -3.36 9.41
N LYS A 24 14.10 -4.39 8.61
CA LYS A 24 13.29 -5.61 8.48
C LYS A 24 13.01 -6.29 9.83
N ASP A 25 13.95 -6.25 10.77
CA ASP A 25 13.79 -6.86 12.09
C ASP A 25 12.59 -6.30 12.87
N ALA A 26 12.32 -4.99 12.76
CA ALA A 26 11.19 -4.34 13.44
C ALA A 26 9.81 -4.69 12.85
N PHE A 27 9.80 -5.26 11.65
CA PHE A 27 8.61 -5.68 10.91
C PHE A 27 8.45 -7.21 10.86
N GLN A 28 9.42 -7.95 11.40
CA GLN A 28 9.41 -9.41 11.36
C GLN A 28 8.17 -9.97 12.07
N GLY A 29 7.41 -10.80 11.34
CA GLY A 29 6.19 -11.43 11.86
C GLY A 29 4.98 -10.50 12.00
N LEU A 30 5.09 -9.21 11.63
CA LEU A 30 3.96 -8.30 11.63
C LEU A 30 3.12 -8.45 10.36
N THR A 31 1.80 -8.48 10.54
CA THR A 31 0.83 -8.42 9.45
C THR A 31 0.72 -7.00 8.86
N THR A 32 0.21 -6.87 7.65
CA THR A 32 -0.05 -5.55 7.04
C THR A 32 -1.04 -4.72 7.89
N ARG A 33 -2.01 -5.39 8.55
CA ARG A 33 -2.89 -4.80 9.58
C ARG A 33 -2.11 -4.20 10.74
N GLU A 34 -1.24 -4.98 11.36
CA GLU A 34 -0.45 -4.51 12.51
C GLU A 34 0.49 -3.37 12.12
N VAL A 35 1.08 -3.42 10.93
CA VAL A 35 1.91 -2.33 10.40
C VAL A 35 1.11 -1.04 10.22
N CYS A 36 -0.11 -1.14 9.69
CA CYS A 36 -1.02 -0.01 9.55
C CYS A 36 -1.24 0.70 10.91
N TRP A 37 -1.64 -0.06 11.93
CA TRP A 37 -1.96 0.50 13.25
C TRP A 37 -0.74 0.94 14.06
N LYS A 38 0.41 0.25 13.89
CA LYS A 38 1.60 0.50 14.68
C LYS A 38 2.48 1.62 14.12
N TYR A 39 2.45 1.83 12.80
CA TYR A 39 3.35 2.77 12.13
C TYR A 39 2.61 3.81 11.28
N VAL A 40 1.72 3.38 10.38
CA VAL A 40 1.08 4.29 9.40
C VAL A 40 0.12 5.28 10.05
N VAL A 41 -0.79 4.78 10.89
CA VAL A 41 -1.77 5.62 11.60
C VAL A 41 -1.07 6.61 12.54
N PRO A 42 -0.12 6.20 13.41
CA PRO A 42 0.63 7.14 14.24
C PRO A 42 1.42 8.19 13.45
N TYR A 43 2.01 7.80 12.32
CA TYR A 43 2.80 8.71 11.49
C TYR A 43 1.96 9.83 10.86
N THR A 44 0.72 9.51 10.46
CA THR A 44 -0.20 10.46 9.81
C THR A 44 -1.16 11.15 10.77
N ALA A 45 -1.16 10.79 12.06
CA ALA A 45 -2.15 11.24 13.05
C ALA A 45 -2.23 12.76 13.24
N ALA A 46 -1.12 13.49 13.07
CA ALA A 46 -1.13 14.95 13.25
C ALA A 46 -1.96 15.69 12.19
N MET A 47 -2.10 15.11 10.99
CA MET A 47 -2.79 15.71 9.84
C MET A 47 -4.02 14.92 9.41
N GLU A 48 -4.22 13.70 9.94
CA GLU A 48 -5.31 12.79 9.58
C GLU A 48 -5.42 12.53 8.06
N LEU A 49 -4.27 12.38 7.39
CA LEU A 49 -4.16 12.15 5.95
C LEU A 49 -3.83 10.68 5.62
N SER A 50 -4.01 10.29 4.35
CA SER A 50 -3.36 9.08 3.84
C SER A 50 -1.84 9.21 3.89
N GLN A 51 -1.11 8.09 3.96
CA GLN A 51 0.36 8.12 3.95
C GLN A 51 0.88 8.75 2.65
N VAL A 52 0.22 8.48 1.52
CA VAL A 52 0.59 9.05 0.21
C VAL A 52 0.47 10.56 0.23
N ASP A 53 -0.66 11.09 0.73
CA ASP A 53 -0.87 12.53 0.79
C ASP A 53 0.10 13.20 1.77
N HIS A 54 0.33 12.57 2.92
CA HIS A 54 1.31 13.05 3.89
C HIS A 54 2.71 13.15 3.28
N VAL A 55 3.16 12.11 2.56
CA VAL A 55 4.49 12.10 1.92
C VAL A 55 4.55 13.11 0.79
N ARG A 56 3.47 13.27 0.00
CA ARG A 56 3.42 14.25 -1.10
C ARG A 56 3.60 15.68 -0.58
N ASP A 57 2.94 16.01 0.52
CA ASP A 57 2.80 17.40 0.97
C ASP A 57 3.84 17.80 2.03
N HIS A 58 4.40 16.82 2.77
CA HIS A 58 5.25 17.09 3.93
C HIS A 58 6.64 16.45 3.89
N ASP A 59 6.90 15.49 2.99
CA ASP A 59 8.25 14.94 2.82
C ASP A 59 9.05 15.78 1.83
N SER A 60 10.29 16.14 2.21
CA SER A 60 11.26 16.81 1.31
C SER A 60 11.51 16.05 0.00
N ASN A 61 11.33 14.72 0.01
CA ASN A 61 11.48 13.81 -1.11
C ASN A 61 10.13 13.37 -1.70
N GLY A 62 9.02 14.04 -1.38
CA GLY A 62 7.67 13.66 -1.84
C GLY A 62 7.56 13.48 -3.36
N ARG A 63 8.28 14.29 -4.15
CA ARG A 63 8.34 14.16 -5.62
C ARG A 63 9.06 12.91 -6.12
N THR A 64 9.91 12.31 -5.31
CA THR A 64 10.60 11.05 -5.61
C THR A 64 9.73 9.88 -5.19
N TYR A 65 9.12 9.95 -4.01
CA TYR A 65 8.35 8.87 -3.41
C TYR A 65 6.92 8.73 -3.92
N VAL A 66 6.30 9.82 -4.40
CA VAL A 66 4.93 9.82 -4.92
C VAL A 66 4.95 9.95 -6.43
N LYS A 67 4.30 9.00 -7.09
CA LYS A 67 4.11 8.96 -8.56
C LYS A 67 2.71 8.42 -8.85
N PRO A 68 2.18 8.62 -10.07
CA PRO A 68 1.02 7.89 -10.55
C PRO A 68 1.24 6.38 -10.38
N ALA A 69 0.30 5.70 -9.73
CA ALA A 69 0.39 4.28 -9.48
C ALA A 69 0.27 3.51 -10.80
N ALA A 70 1.23 2.62 -11.06
CA ALA A 70 1.22 1.74 -12.24
C ALA A 70 0.53 0.40 -11.96
N TRP A 71 0.50 -0.01 -10.68
CA TRP A 71 -0.04 -1.30 -10.23
C TRP A 71 -0.91 -1.12 -8.99
N PHE A 72 -2.06 -1.76 -8.98
CA PHE A 72 -2.90 -1.92 -7.80
C PHE A 72 -2.50 -3.19 -7.04
N VAL A 73 -2.22 -3.07 -5.75
CA VAL A 73 -1.82 -4.20 -4.89
C VAL A 73 -3.03 -4.77 -4.16
N SER A 74 -3.46 -5.96 -4.58
CA SER A 74 -4.47 -6.75 -3.86
C SER A 74 -3.78 -7.75 -2.94
N HIS A 75 -4.10 -7.69 -1.65
CA HIS A 75 -3.56 -8.57 -0.62
C HIS A 75 -4.55 -8.69 0.55
N ALA A 76 -4.37 -9.69 1.41
CA ALA A 76 -5.11 -9.80 2.66
C ALA A 76 -4.39 -9.06 3.79
N TRP A 77 -5.16 -8.41 4.66
CA TRP A 77 -4.63 -7.64 5.80
C TRP A 77 -3.90 -8.49 6.85
N ASP A 78 -4.13 -9.81 6.83
CA ASP A 78 -3.51 -10.77 7.75
C ASP A 78 -2.22 -11.38 7.18
N TYR A 79 -1.80 -10.97 5.98
CA TYR A 79 -0.52 -11.41 5.44
C TYR A 79 0.63 -10.66 6.09
N ALA A 80 1.76 -11.36 6.26
CA ALA A 80 2.98 -10.76 6.75
C ALA A 80 3.40 -9.61 5.83
N PHE A 81 3.64 -8.44 6.39
CA PHE A 81 3.93 -7.23 5.62
C PHE A 81 5.21 -7.40 4.79
N LEU A 82 6.25 -8.00 5.37
CA LEU A 82 7.50 -8.25 4.66
C LEU A 82 7.33 -9.23 3.49
N ASP A 83 6.48 -10.25 3.63
CA ASP A 83 6.19 -11.17 2.53
C ASP A 83 5.51 -10.45 1.35
N VAL A 84 4.60 -9.52 1.64
CA VAL A 84 3.94 -8.69 0.62
C VAL A 84 4.96 -7.79 -0.08
N VAL A 85 5.84 -7.13 0.67
CA VAL A 85 6.88 -6.25 0.10
C VAL A 85 7.89 -7.04 -0.72
N ASP A 86 8.38 -8.18 -0.23
CA ASP A 86 9.35 -9.01 -0.95
C ASP A 86 8.73 -9.62 -2.22
N ALA A 87 7.43 -9.96 -2.20
CA ALA A 87 6.70 -10.38 -3.39
C ALA A 87 6.57 -9.26 -4.44
N LEU A 88 6.30 -8.02 -4.01
CA LEU A 88 6.25 -6.85 -4.90
C LEU A 88 7.61 -6.55 -5.52
N ASP A 89 8.68 -6.61 -4.72
CA ASP A 89 10.06 -6.40 -5.18
C ASP A 89 10.45 -7.46 -6.24
N THR A 90 10.15 -8.73 -5.94
CA THR A 90 10.36 -9.84 -6.89
C THR A 90 9.58 -9.62 -8.19
N PHE A 91 8.29 -9.31 -8.09
CA PHE A 91 7.42 -9.06 -9.26
C PHE A 91 7.96 -7.93 -10.15
N LEU A 92 8.40 -6.82 -9.56
CA LEU A 92 8.92 -5.68 -10.31
C LEU A 92 10.28 -5.97 -10.95
N SER A 93 11.12 -6.76 -10.28
CA SER A 93 12.38 -7.24 -10.85
C SER A 93 12.15 -8.11 -12.10
N GLU A 94 11.13 -8.97 -12.07
CA GLU A 94 10.74 -9.82 -13.21
C GLU A 94 10.14 -9.02 -14.36
N CYS A 95 9.45 -7.91 -14.06
CA CYS A 95 8.92 -6.97 -15.05
C CYS A 95 9.99 -6.10 -15.72
N GLN A 96 11.29 -6.31 -15.44
CA GLN A 96 12.42 -5.53 -15.96
C GLN A 96 12.35 -4.03 -15.61
N VAL A 97 11.76 -3.71 -14.46
CA VAL A 97 11.78 -2.34 -13.93
C VAL A 97 13.15 -2.11 -13.27
N GLU A 98 14.08 -1.49 -14.01
CA GLU A 98 15.44 -1.23 -13.50
C GLU A 98 15.50 -0.14 -12.41
N ASP A 99 14.46 0.69 -12.30
CA ASP A 99 14.42 1.83 -11.40
C ASP A 99 13.18 1.78 -10.49
N LEU A 100 13.39 1.28 -9.27
CA LEU A 100 12.36 1.13 -8.22
C LEU A 100 11.77 2.47 -7.75
N ASP A 101 12.43 3.59 -8.02
CA ASP A 101 11.93 4.94 -7.74
C ASP A 101 11.05 5.49 -8.88
N ARG A 102 10.92 4.76 -9.99
CA ARG A 102 10.05 5.14 -11.11
C ARG A 102 8.69 4.48 -11.10
N VAL A 103 8.53 3.38 -10.37
CA VAL A 103 7.26 2.65 -10.31
C VAL A 103 6.64 2.81 -8.93
N ALA A 104 5.48 3.47 -8.91
CA ALA A 104 4.63 3.52 -7.74
C ALA A 104 3.56 2.44 -7.80
N VAL A 105 3.22 1.94 -6.62
CA VAL A 105 2.13 0.99 -6.42
C VAL A 105 1.06 1.65 -5.57
N TRP A 106 -0.19 1.33 -5.87
CA TRP A 106 -1.32 1.64 -5.02
C TRP A 106 -1.50 0.50 -4.03
N PHE A 107 -1.23 0.78 -2.76
CA PHE A 107 -1.27 -0.19 -1.68
C PHE A 107 -2.23 0.32 -0.62
N CYS A 108 -3.33 -0.40 -0.41
CA CYS A 108 -4.46 0.05 0.40
C CYS A 108 -4.08 0.53 1.82
N VAL A 109 -3.02 -0.03 2.42
CA VAL A 109 -2.47 0.39 3.72
C VAL A 109 -1.95 1.83 3.73
N PHE A 110 -1.38 2.30 2.62
CA PHE A 110 -0.79 3.63 2.51
C PHE A 110 -1.67 4.64 1.75
N ASN A 111 -2.44 4.16 0.79
CA ASN A 111 -3.23 5.00 -0.10
C ASN A 111 -4.58 5.43 0.46
N ASN A 112 -5.18 4.63 1.32
CA ASN A 112 -6.41 5.03 2.00
C ASN A 112 -6.07 5.85 3.25
N ASN A 113 -6.96 6.79 3.59
CA ASN A 113 -6.90 7.47 4.86
C ASN A 113 -7.35 6.49 5.96
N GLN A 114 -6.38 5.97 6.72
CA GLN A 114 -6.64 4.93 7.73
C GLN A 114 -7.39 5.47 8.96
N HIS A 115 -7.39 6.79 9.15
CA HIS A 115 -8.16 7.44 10.20
C HIS A 115 -9.68 7.27 9.95
N GLU A 116 -10.13 7.33 8.70
CA GLU A 116 -11.54 7.10 8.32
C GLU A 116 -12.05 5.69 8.70
N PHE A 117 -11.19 4.67 8.65
CA PHE A 117 -11.51 3.32 9.14
C PHE A 117 -11.66 3.27 10.66
N SER A 118 -10.85 4.05 11.39
CA SER A 118 -10.83 4.08 12.85
C SER A 118 -12.13 4.63 13.46
N TYR A 119 -12.77 5.57 12.76
CA TYR A 119 -14.01 6.19 13.19
C TYR A 119 -15.27 5.36 12.83
N GLY A 120 -15.12 4.19 12.20
CA GLY A 120 -16.25 3.31 11.81
C GLY A 120 -17.30 4.01 10.93
N SER A 121 -16.88 5.04 10.20
CA SER A 121 -17.80 6.07 9.69
C SER A 121 -18.38 5.77 8.31
N HIS A 122 -17.89 4.74 7.62
CA HIS A 122 -18.23 4.48 6.23
C HIS A 122 -18.73 3.05 6.00
N PRO A 123 -19.84 2.88 5.24
CA PRO A 123 -20.36 1.56 4.89
C PRO A 123 -19.47 0.90 3.83
N PHE A 124 -19.64 -0.41 3.63
CA PHE A 124 -18.89 -1.22 2.66
C PHE A 124 -18.86 -0.58 1.27
N GLU A 125 -19.97 -0.01 0.81
CA GLU A 125 -20.12 0.57 -0.53
C GLU A 125 -19.19 1.77 -0.76
N TYR A 126 -18.88 2.53 0.30
CA TYR A 126 -17.95 3.65 0.21
C TYR A 126 -16.54 3.15 -0.11
N TRP A 127 -16.08 2.14 0.63
CA TRP A 127 -14.77 1.55 0.41
C TRP A 127 -14.72 0.84 -0.94
N PHE A 128 -15.74 0.04 -1.26
CA PHE A 128 -15.87 -0.61 -2.57
C PHE A 128 -15.75 0.38 -3.73
N GLY A 129 -16.38 1.56 -3.63
CA GLY A 129 -16.24 2.63 -4.62
C GLY A 129 -14.79 3.09 -4.78
N ARG A 130 -14.09 3.36 -3.67
CA ARG A 130 -12.67 3.77 -3.68
C ARG A 130 -11.77 2.72 -4.32
N PHE A 131 -12.01 1.45 -4.01
CA PHE A 131 -11.26 0.34 -4.61
C PHE A 131 -11.57 0.18 -6.09
N HIS A 132 -12.84 0.26 -6.48
CA HIS A 132 -13.27 0.22 -7.88
C HIS A 132 -12.64 1.35 -8.70
N ASP A 133 -12.63 2.58 -8.18
CA ASP A 133 -12.09 3.75 -8.85
C ASP A 133 -10.56 3.64 -8.99
N ALA A 134 -9.86 3.15 -7.96
CA ALA A 134 -8.43 2.87 -8.06
C ALA A 134 -8.11 1.78 -9.10
N LEU A 135 -8.88 0.68 -9.09
CA LEU A 135 -8.71 -0.44 -10.03
C LEU A 135 -8.94 0.00 -11.49
N THR A 136 -10.01 0.76 -11.74
CA THR A 136 -10.36 1.25 -13.07
C THR A 136 -9.35 2.28 -13.60
N SER A 137 -8.80 3.13 -12.72
CA SER A 137 -7.79 4.14 -13.07
C SER A 137 -6.41 3.54 -13.38
N ILE A 138 -5.96 2.56 -12.60
CA ILE A 138 -4.59 1.99 -12.70
C ILE A 138 -4.48 0.93 -13.81
N ALA A 139 -5.57 0.19 -14.06
CA ALA A 139 -5.70 -0.83 -15.10
C ALA A 139 -4.75 -2.05 -15.04
N ASN A 140 -3.78 -2.08 -14.10
CA ASN A 140 -2.97 -3.25 -13.82
C ASN A 140 -3.08 -3.66 -12.34
N VAL A 141 -3.17 -4.98 -12.07
CA VAL A 141 -3.35 -5.53 -10.73
C VAL A 141 -2.27 -6.57 -10.43
N VAL A 142 -1.62 -6.43 -9.28
CA VAL A 142 -0.77 -7.47 -8.68
C VAL A 142 -1.51 -8.08 -7.49
N MET A 143 -1.68 -9.40 -7.51
CA MET A 143 -2.32 -10.15 -6.44
C MET A 143 -1.26 -10.95 -5.67
N VAL A 144 -1.15 -10.71 -4.37
CA VAL A 144 -0.22 -11.43 -3.49
C VAL A 144 -0.96 -12.57 -2.79
N PHE A 145 -0.41 -13.79 -2.87
CA PHE A 145 -0.92 -14.97 -2.18
C PHE A 145 0.15 -15.51 -1.22
N SER A 146 -0.02 -15.37 0.10
CA SER A 146 0.87 -15.95 1.11
C SER A 146 0.09 -16.45 2.34
N PRO A 147 0.35 -17.67 2.87
CA PRO A 147 1.23 -18.70 2.33
C PRO A 147 0.54 -19.55 1.24
N TRP A 148 1.31 -19.96 0.23
CA TRP A 148 0.84 -20.78 -0.89
C TRP A 148 0.36 -22.19 -0.48
N ASN A 149 0.90 -22.74 0.62
CA ASN A 149 0.65 -24.12 1.05
C ASN A 149 -0.57 -24.32 1.96
N HIS A 150 -1.14 -23.22 2.46
CA HIS A 150 -2.41 -23.15 3.16
C HIS A 150 -3.08 -21.86 2.73
N PRO A 151 -3.56 -21.78 1.48
CA PRO A 151 -4.30 -20.61 1.08
C PRO A 151 -5.54 -20.59 1.98
N THR A 152 -5.63 -19.62 2.89
CA THR A 152 -6.91 -19.22 3.49
C THR A 152 -7.77 -18.57 2.41
N THR A 153 -7.97 -19.26 1.29
CA THR A 153 -8.92 -18.96 0.23
C THR A 153 -10.29 -19.49 0.61
N HIS A 154 -10.77 -19.10 1.77
CA HIS A 154 -12.20 -19.12 2.11
C HIS A 154 -12.53 -17.86 2.91
N ALA A 155 -12.24 -16.67 2.35
CA ALA A 155 -13.10 -15.45 2.41
C ALA A 155 -12.42 -14.09 2.13
N HIS A 156 -11.08 -13.94 2.11
CA HIS A 156 -10.48 -12.58 2.21
C HIS A 156 -9.24 -12.33 1.33
N VAL A 157 -9.31 -12.51 0.00
CA VAL A 157 -8.23 -12.08 -0.93
C VAL A 157 -8.38 -10.60 -1.35
N VAL A 158 -9.37 -9.89 -0.81
CA VAL A 158 -9.77 -8.56 -1.27
C VAL A 158 -9.44 -7.55 -0.16
N CYS A 159 -8.61 -6.53 -0.46
CA CYS A 159 -8.75 -5.26 0.28
C CYS A 159 -10.16 -4.77 -0.05
N VAL A 160 -11.07 -4.89 0.91
CA VAL A 160 -12.40 -4.27 0.87
C VAL A 160 -12.33 -2.88 1.43
#